data_AF-A0A958F8K4-F1
#
_entry.id   AF-A0A958F8K4-F1
#
_cell.length_a   1.000
_cell.length_b   1.000
_cell.length_c   1.000
_cell.angle_alpha   90.00
_cell.angle_beta   90.00
_cell.angle_gamma   90.00
#
_symmetry.space_group_name_H-M   'P 1'
#
loop_
_entity.id
_entity.type
_entity.pdbx_description
1 polymer ?
#
loop_
_entity_poly.entity_id
_entity_poly.type
_entity_poly.pdbx_seq_one_letter_code
_entity_poly.pdbx_strand_id
1 'polypeptide(L)'
;GWDLFQDEEKANCIACHMPPDFTDFTYDNLGIPPNPENPFYGMDQVLLDDGSPINLLGPSWIDYGLADFLTNLATSDDWRDLPYTTDQLKSMTSAEIMALVDENKGKHKVSTLRNVDMRPDNGFTKAYGHNGYFKSLEEITHFYNTRDVEPWPAPEVPETINDSELGDLGLTLEEEAAIVAFMKTLTDGYQYLLLADESVRFQSLLTAYGDMHSNDMIELKKGEPGDFYGNITALGKVDIRERNTIHGELTSADRIRLFDDATVTGIVSDYYENVEEVVLPDLAPFSFGSINISVSADDYLALPPGDYKTVKVYERATLKLEAGVYNIEKLYLNKYSTLEVDAQLGAVTVNIYENLDVVHDAQVVIGNGTSRDLTFNIYGSADSKIRDGATILGNIVAPNATVYLQDDVYFKGSICAKRIEVYENVELYHHGIDVMPQAGKAIAQGDDEMEAENGAISNLPMEYALDQNYPNPFNPTTTVRFALPEASNVTLSIYNILGQEVYNLVRGNLEAGFHTFQWNATDQYGARVTSGIYIYRLQAGNFVQTRKMLLVK
;
A
#
# COMPACT_ATOMS: atom_id res chain seq x y z
N GLY A 1 16.48 20.86 0.94
CA GLY A 1 15.99 19.57 0.44
C GLY A 1 15.42 19.72 -0.94
N TRP A 2 14.12 20.04 -1.05
CA TRP A 2 13.44 20.22 -2.33
C TRP A 2 14.09 21.24 -3.27
N ASP A 3 14.55 22.38 -2.74
CA ASP A 3 15.22 23.39 -3.57
C ASP A 3 16.54 22.86 -4.16
N LEU A 4 17.36 22.18 -3.34
CA LEU A 4 18.59 21.51 -3.80
C LEU A 4 18.29 20.40 -4.82
N PHE A 5 17.22 19.63 -4.59
CA PHE A 5 16.80 18.55 -5.47
C PHE A 5 16.48 19.04 -6.90
N GLN A 6 15.97 20.27 -7.04
CA GLN A 6 15.66 20.90 -8.32
C GLN A 6 16.81 21.73 -8.90
N ASP A 7 17.85 21.99 -8.14
CA ASP A 7 18.92 22.90 -8.53
C ASP A 7 19.82 22.24 -9.59
N GLU A 8 19.64 22.65 -10.85
CA GLU A 8 20.41 22.17 -12.02
C GLU A 8 21.91 22.48 -11.92
N GLU A 9 22.31 23.47 -11.12
CA GLU A 9 23.72 23.82 -10.89
C GLU A 9 24.31 23.08 -9.67
N LYS A 10 23.48 22.31 -8.95
CA LYS A 10 23.89 21.51 -7.79
C LYS A 10 23.47 20.04 -7.91
N ALA A 11 22.40 19.63 -7.22
CA ALA A 11 22.10 18.21 -7.07
C ALA A 11 21.43 17.63 -8.32
N ASN A 12 20.75 18.48 -9.10
CA ASN A 12 20.11 18.16 -10.38
C ASN A 12 19.27 16.87 -10.38
N CYS A 13 18.76 16.45 -9.23
CA CYS A 13 18.04 15.18 -9.09
C CYS A 13 16.76 15.16 -9.93
N ILE A 14 16.17 16.34 -10.13
CA ILE A 14 14.96 16.57 -10.93
C ILE A 14 15.13 16.18 -12.41
N ALA A 15 16.35 16.14 -12.95
CA ALA A 15 16.59 15.80 -14.36
C ALA A 15 16.06 14.39 -14.72
N CYS A 16 16.18 13.44 -13.78
CA CYS A 16 15.67 12.08 -13.94
C CYS A 16 14.47 11.78 -13.03
N HIS A 17 14.38 12.43 -11.86
CA HIS A 17 13.36 12.16 -10.85
C HIS A 17 12.26 13.23 -10.81
N MET A 18 11.51 13.37 -11.91
CA MET A 18 10.46 14.38 -12.04
C MET A 18 9.13 14.00 -11.34
N PRO A 19 8.43 14.95 -10.69
CA PRO A 19 7.07 14.75 -10.19
C PRO A 19 6.07 14.35 -11.32
N PRO A 20 4.95 13.69 -10.99
CA PRO A 20 4.46 13.38 -9.64
C PRO A 20 5.06 12.10 -9.03
N ASP A 21 5.64 11.22 -9.83
CA ASP A 21 6.13 9.90 -9.37
C ASP A 21 7.64 9.91 -9.07
N PHE A 22 8.31 11.05 -9.26
CA PHE A 22 9.75 11.20 -9.07
C PHE A 22 10.55 10.20 -9.90
N THR A 23 10.17 10.08 -11.17
CA THR A 23 10.84 9.31 -12.22
C THR A 23 10.33 9.81 -13.57
N ASP A 24 11.21 9.86 -14.55
CA ASP A 24 10.90 10.12 -15.96
C ASP A 24 10.72 8.81 -16.77
N PHE A 25 10.87 7.67 -16.09
CA PHE A 25 10.86 6.31 -16.64
C PHE A 25 11.93 6.02 -17.69
N THR A 26 12.97 6.84 -17.79
CA THR A 26 14.13 6.60 -18.66
C THR A 26 15.05 5.54 -18.04
N TYR A 27 16.20 5.32 -18.69
CA TYR A 27 17.16 4.29 -18.31
C TYR A 27 18.54 4.91 -18.26
N ASP A 28 19.27 4.63 -17.19
CA ASP A 28 20.60 5.17 -16.97
C ASP A 28 21.54 4.17 -16.29
N ASN A 29 22.83 4.30 -16.55
CA ASN A 29 23.86 3.54 -15.87
C ASN A 29 24.59 4.47 -14.89
N LEU A 30 24.25 4.32 -13.61
CA LEU A 30 24.83 5.13 -12.54
C LEU A 30 26.24 4.68 -12.15
N GLY A 31 26.72 3.53 -12.65
CA GLY A 31 28.01 2.96 -12.27
C GLY A 31 28.01 2.27 -10.90
N ILE A 32 26.85 1.72 -10.47
CA ILE A 32 26.75 1.01 -9.18
C ILE A 32 27.70 -0.22 -9.20
N PRO A 33 28.50 -0.44 -8.14
CA PRO A 33 29.35 -1.62 -8.05
C PRO A 33 28.56 -2.93 -7.94
N PRO A 34 29.16 -4.09 -8.29
CA PRO A 34 28.53 -5.37 -8.02
C PRO A 34 28.35 -5.56 -6.50
N ASN A 35 27.18 -6.04 -6.08
CA ASN A 35 26.90 -6.31 -4.67
C ASN A 35 27.44 -7.69 -4.26
N PRO A 36 28.56 -7.79 -3.51
CA PRO A 36 29.16 -9.08 -3.14
C PRO A 36 28.25 -9.97 -2.29
N GLU A 37 27.22 -9.40 -1.66
CA GLU A 37 26.22 -10.12 -0.87
C GLU A 37 25.03 -10.60 -1.70
N ASN A 38 24.99 -10.34 -3.01
CA ASN A 38 23.90 -10.79 -3.86
C ASN A 38 23.86 -12.33 -3.92
N PRO A 39 22.79 -12.98 -3.40
CA PRO A 39 22.74 -14.44 -3.34
C PRO A 39 22.75 -15.09 -4.72
N PHE A 40 22.39 -14.36 -5.78
CA PHE A 40 22.40 -14.87 -7.16
C PHE A 40 23.80 -15.32 -7.61
N TYR A 41 24.87 -14.71 -7.10
CA TYR A 41 26.24 -15.11 -7.42
C TYR A 41 26.58 -16.53 -6.93
N GLY A 42 25.87 -17.07 -5.92
CA GLY A 42 26.04 -18.43 -5.42
C GLY A 42 25.03 -19.45 -5.96
N MET A 43 24.18 -19.06 -6.92
CA MET A 43 23.14 -19.93 -7.49
C MET A 43 23.64 -20.82 -8.64
N ASP A 44 24.95 -20.85 -8.90
CA ASP A 44 25.60 -21.88 -9.74
C ASP A 44 25.50 -23.28 -9.13
N GLN A 45 25.21 -23.36 -7.84
CA GLN A 45 25.05 -24.60 -7.08
C GLN A 45 23.59 -25.03 -6.90
N VAL A 46 22.64 -24.18 -7.29
CA VAL A 46 21.20 -24.46 -7.22
C VAL A 46 20.72 -24.91 -8.59
N LEU A 47 20.21 -26.14 -8.69
CA LEU A 47 19.86 -26.77 -9.96
C LEU A 47 18.35 -26.74 -10.23
N LEU A 48 17.98 -26.52 -11.48
CA LEU A 48 16.64 -26.74 -12.01
C LEU A 48 16.34 -28.25 -12.11
N ASP A 49 15.08 -28.60 -12.38
CA ASP A 49 14.63 -30.00 -12.51
C ASP A 49 15.37 -30.78 -13.61
N ASP A 50 15.94 -30.07 -14.59
CA ASP A 50 16.74 -30.64 -15.68
C ASP A 50 18.24 -30.80 -15.33
N GLY A 51 18.63 -30.44 -14.10
CA GLY A 51 20.00 -30.52 -13.59
C GLY A 51 20.92 -29.36 -14.02
N SER A 52 20.40 -28.34 -14.73
CA SER A 52 21.17 -27.14 -15.06
C SER A 52 21.17 -26.14 -13.90
N PRO A 53 22.26 -25.38 -13.67
CA PRO A 53 22.32 -24.38 -12.62
C PRO A 53 21.47 -23.15 -12.95
N ILE A 54 20.88 -22.54 -11.92
CA ILE A 54 20.09 -21.29 -12.05
C ILE A 54 20.97 -20.15 -12.57
N ASN A 55 22.21 -20.03 -12.07
CA ASN A 55 23.19 -19.07 -12.57
C ASN A 55 24.44 -19.82 -13.04
N LEU A 56 24.50 -20.17 -14.33
CA LEU A 56 25.65 -20.86 -14.91
C LEU A 56 26.98 -20.10 -14.77
N LEU A 57 26.93 -18.77 -14.69
CA LEU A 57 28.13 -17.91 -14.59
C LEU A 57 28.57 -17.69 -13.14
N GLY A 58 27.72 -17.99 -12.16
CA GLY A 58 28.00 -17.86 -10.74
C GLY A 58 28.53 -16.45 -10.39
N PRO A 59 29.68 -16.35 -9.68
CA PRO A 59 30.29 -15.06 -9.34
C PRO A 59 30.80 -14.23 -10.53
N SER A 60 30.88 -14.82 -11.73
CA SER A 60 31.28 -14.09 -12.95
C SER A 60 30.07 -13.51 -13.70
N TRP A 61 28.86 -13.68 -13.17
CA TRP A 61 27.66 -13.09 -13.76
C TRP A 61 27.72 -11.56 -13.65
N ILE A 62 27.21 -10.89 -14.68
CA ILE A 62 27.12 -9.43 -14.77
C ILE A 62 25.67 -9.11 -15.15
N ASP A 63 25.04 -8.19 -14.42
CA ASP A 63 23.73 -7.65 -14.81
C ASP A 63 23.90 -6.55 -15.87
N TYR A 64 23.56 -6.84 -17.12
CA TYR A 64 23.61 -5.82 -18.17
C TYR A 64 22.32 -4.98 -18.25
N GLY A 65 21.34 -5.21 -17.37
CA GLY A 65 20.11 -4.42 -17.29
C GLY A 65 19.32 -4.41 -18.61
N LEU A 66 19.05 -3.22 -19.14
CA LEU A 66 18.29 -3.04 -20.38
C LEU A 66 18.91 -3.78 -21.59
N ALA A 67 20.23 -3.92 -21.65
CA ALA A 67 20.89 -4.63 -22.74
C ALA A 67 20.56 -6.14 -22.77
N ASP A 68 20.39 -6.80 -21.63
CA ASP A 68 19.96 -8.20 -21.58
C ASP A 68 18.51 -8.34 -22.03
N PHE A 69 17.65 -7.39 -21.64
CA PHE A 69 16.28 -7.33 -22.15
C PHE A 69 16.25 -7.17 -23.67
N LEU A 70 17.02 -6.23 -24.22
CA LEU A 70 17.12 -6.00 -25.67
C LEU A 70 17.68 -7.22 -26.41
N THR A 71 18.67 -7.90 -25.83
CA THR A 71 19.24 -9.14 -26.40
C THR A 71 18.20 -10.25 -26.47
N ASN A 72 17.38 -10.40 -25.42
CA ASN A 72 16.28 -11.36 -25.41
C ASN A 72 15.18 -10.99 -26.41
N LEU A 73 14.86 -9.70 -26.55
CA LEU A 73 13.91 -9.22 -27.56
C LEU A 73 14.42 -9.46 -28.99
N ALA A 74 15.71 -9.33 -29.24
CA ALA A 74 16.25 -9.55 -30.56
C ALA A 74 16.31 -11.05 -30.96
N THR A 75 16.42 -11.94 -29.97
CA THR A 75 16.65 -13.38 -30.16
C THR A 75 15.39 -14.24 -30.01
N SER A 76 14.29 -13.68 -29.50
CA SER A 76 12.96 -14.32 -29.43
C SER A 76 11.89 -13.47 -30.11
N ASP A 77 10.88 -14.11 -30.71
CA ASP A 77 9.71 -13.45 -31.31
C ASP A 77 8.49 -13.39 -30.37
N ASP A 78 8.54 -14.06 -29.21
CA ASP A 78 7.39 -14.27 -28.31
C ASP A 78 6.75 -12.97 -27.79
N TRP A 79 7.48 -11.86 -27.86
CA TRP A 79 7.04 -10.55 -27.40
C TRP A 79 6.27 -9.74 -28.45
N ARG A 80 6.39 -10.07 -29.74
CA ARG A 80 5.81 -9.25 -30.83
C ARG A 80 4.28 -9.20 -30.79
N ASP A 81 3.65 -10.27 -30.33
CA ASP A 81 2.20 -10.40 -30.27
C ASP A 81 1.60 -10.03 -28.90
N LEU A 82 2.41 -9.53 -27.96
CA LEU A 82 1.91 -9.09 -26.66
C LEU A 82 1.05 -7.82 -26.79
N PRO A 83 -0.05 -7.71 -26.03
CA PRO A 83 -1.02 -6.62 -26.18
C PRO A 83 -0.47 -5.22 -25.85
N TYR A 84 0.68 -5.14 -25.20
CA TYR A 84 1.37 -3.90 -24.81
C TYR A 84 2.58 -3.57 -25.69
N THR A 85 2.90 -4.40 -26.69
CA THR A 85 3.97 -4.12 -27.63
C THR A 85 3.52 -3.06 -28.63
N THR A 86 4.23 -1.93 -28.67
CA THR A 86 3.91 -0.83 -29.58
C THR A 86 4.14 -1.24 -31.04
N ASP A 87 3.38 -0.65 -31.96
CA ASP A 87 3.56 -0.90 -33.40
C ASP A 87 4.96 -0.51 -33.88
N GLN A 88 5.56 0.50 -33.23
CA GLN A 88 6.96 0.87 -33.45
C GLN A 88 7.91 -0.29 -33.12
N LEU A 89 7.81 -0.87 -31.92
CA LEU A 89 8.68 -1.97 -31.51
C LEU A 89 8.42 -3.22 -32.37
N LYS A 90 7.16 -3.54 -32.71
CA LYS A 90 6.81 -4.64 -33.63
C LYS A 90 7.47 -4.50 -34.99
N SER A 91 7.61 -3.27 -35.48
CA SER A 91 8.18 -2.96 -36.80
C SER A 91 9.71 -3.05 -36.87
N MET A 92 10.40 -3.03 -35.73
CA MET A 92 11.86 -3.14 -35.69
C MET A 92 12.31 -4.56 -36.03
N THR A 93 13.41 -4.68 -36.76
CA THR A 93 14.11 -5.94 -37.05
C THR A 93 14.98 -6.36 -35.87
N SER A 94 15.28 -7.65 -35.74
CA SER A 94 16.23 -8.14 -34.73
C SER A 94 17.60 -7.45 -34.83
N ALA A 95 18.05 -7.10 -36.04
CA ALA A 95 19.31 -6.38 -36.25
C ALA A 95 19.26 -4.94 -35.69
N GLU A 96 18.13 -4.25 -35.86
CA GLU A 96 17.92 -2.91 -35.29
C GLU A 96 17.85 -2.94 -33.76
N ILE A 97 17.21 -3.96 -33.18
CA ILE A 97 17.18 -4.14 -31.72
C ILE A 97 18.58 -4.48 -31.19
N MET A 98 19.31 -5.39 -31.84
CA MET A 98 20.69 -5.72 -31.45
C MET A 98 21.63 -4.51 -31.51
N ALA A 99 21.41 -3.57 -32.43
CA ALA A 99 22.22 -2.36 -32.53
C ALA A 99 22.09 -1.44 -31.31
N LEU A 100 21.01 -1.56 -30.53
CA LEU A 100 20.79 -0.81 -29.29
C LEU A 100 21.45 -1.46 -28.06
N VAL A 101 21.91 -2.70 -28.15
CA VAL A 101 22.39 -3.46 -26.97
C VAL A 101 23.63 -2.80 -26.37
N ASP A 102 24.63 -2.48 -27.19
CA ASP A 102 25.92 -1.99 -26.68
C ASP A 102 25.81 -0.64 -25.98
N GLU A 103 24.98 0.29 -26.48
CA GLU A 103 24.76 1.61 -25.87
C GLU A 103 23.86 1.59 -24.62
N ASN A 104 23.23 0.45 -24.33
CA ASN A 104 22.31 0.29 -23.19
C ASN A 104 22.79 -0.73 -22.14
N LYS A 105 24.04 -1.19 -22.25
CA LYS A 105 24.68 -2.04 -21.23
C LYS A 105 24.63 -1.36 -19.87
N GLY A 106 24.28 -2.09 -18.81
CA GLY A 106 24.29 -1.58 -17.43
C GLY A 106 23.21 -0.54 -17.12
N LYS A 107 22.41 -0.11 -18.10
CA LYS A 107 21.36 0.86 -17.87
C LYS A 107 20.16 0.21 -17.18
N HIS A 108 19.75 0.82 -16.10
CA HIS A 108 18.59 0.43 -15.32
C HIS A 108 17.55 1.53 -15.36
N LYS A 109 16.28 1.14 -15.26
CA LYS A 109 15.18 2.10 -15.27
C LYS A 109 15.30 3.03 -14.06
N VAL A 110 15.15 4.33 -14.28
CA VAL A 110 15.10 5.33 -13.21
C VAL A 110 13.91 5.00 -12.30
N SER A 111 14.20 4.63 -11.05
CA SER A 111 13.16 4.19 -10.10
C SER A 111 12.39 5.37 -9.55
N THR A 112 11.12 5.16 -9.20
CA THR A 112 10.32 6.15 -8.46
C THR A 112 10.94 6.43 -7.09
N LEU A 113 10.91 7.69 -6.64
CA LEU A 113 11.27 8.05 -5.26
C LEU A 113 10.08 8.10 -4.30
N ARG A 114 8.85 7.82 -4.76
CA ARG A 114 7.73 7.63 -3.82
C ARG A 114 7.98 6.41 -2.96
N ASN A 115 7.74 6.53 -1.66
CA ASN A 115 8.01 5.47 -0.67
C ASN A 115 9.48 5.02 -0.64
N VAL A 116 10.41 5.86 -1.12
CA VAL A 116 11.83 5.48 -1.17
C VAL A 116 12.41 5.25 0.22
N ASP A 117 11.88 5.88 1.27
CA ASP A 117 12.21 5.56 2.67
C ASP A 117 11.14 4.78 3.43
N MET A 118 10.10 4.29 2.77
CA MET A 118 9.10 3.48 3.46
C MET A 118 9.76 2.20 4.00
N ARG A 119 9.59 1.96 5.30
CA ARG A 119 10.13 0.81 6.04
C ARG A 119 9.01 0.19 6.89
N PRO A 120 9.07 -1.13 7.15
CA PRO A 120 8.17 -1.77 8.11
C PRO A 120 8.34 -1.25 9.54
N ASP A 121 9.57 -0.89 9.92
CA ASP A 121 9.95 -0.39 11.24
C ASP A 121 11.28 0.39 11.17
N ASN A 122 11.67 1.03 12.28
CA ASN A 122 12.90 1.83 12.36
C ASN A 122 14.21 1.01 12.35
N GLY A 123 14.15 -0.29 12.64
CA GLY A 123 15.29 -1.21 12.63
C GLY A 123 15.52 -1.91 11.28
N PHE A 124 14.56 -1.85 10.36
CA PHE A 124 14.67 -2.47 9.04
C PHE A 124 15.76 -1.81 8.18
N THR A 125 16.73 -2.62 7.76
CA THR A 125 17.79 -2.20 6.83
C THR A 125 17.28 -2.34 5.39
N LYS A 126 17.01 -1.20 4.75
CA LYS A 126 16.58 -1.16 3.35
C LYS A 126 17.79 -1.22 2.42
N ALA A 127 17.61 -1.84 1.26
CA ALA A 127 18.64 -1.89 0.22
C ALA A 127 18.25 -0.99 -0.96
N TYR A 128 19.23 -0.32 -1.56
CA TYR A 128 19.05 0.64 -2.66
C TYR A 128 19.99 0.33 -3.83
N GLY A 129 19.65 0.85 -5.01
CA GLY A 129 20.24 0.43 -6.28
C GLY A 129 19.58 -0.82 -6.87
N HIS A 130 19.90 -1.16 -8.13
CA HIS A 130 19.29 -2.32 -8.81
C HIS A 130 19.68 -3.65 -8.17
N ASN A 131 20.85 -3.72 -7.54
CA ASN A 131 21.41 -4.91 -6.93
C ASN A 131 21.45 -4.85 -5.38
N GLY A 132 20.89 -3.80 -4.78
CA GLY A 132 20.82 -3.63 -3.32
C GLY A 132 22.18 -3.42 -2.64
N TYR A 133 23.17 -2.88 -3.36
CA TYR A 133 24.51 -2.58 -2.83
C TYR A 133 24.44 -1.67 -1.60
N PHE A 134 23.75 -0.53 -1.70
CA PHE A 134 23.64 0.46 -0.63
C PHE A 134 22.62 0.07 0.41
N LYS A 135 22.87 0.36 1.69
CA LYS A 135 22.01 -0.04 2.82
C LYS A 135 21.30 1.13 3.51
N SER A 136 21.46 2.35 2.99
CA SER A 136 20.75 3.54 3.47
C SER A 136 20.51 4.56 2.35
N LEU A 137 19.52 5.44 2.54
CA LEU A 137 19.29 6.58 1.65
C LEU A 137 20.48 7.53 1.64
N GLU A 138 21.11 7.69 2.80
CA GLU A 138 22.29 8.52 2.99
C GLU A 138 23.46 8.00 2.13
N GLU A 139 23.69 6.69 2.10
CA GLU A 139 24.80 6.08 1.35
C GLU A 139 24.61 6.20 -0.17
N ILE A 140 23.40 5.91 -0.68
CA ILE A 140 23.13 6.08 -2.12
C ILE A 140 23.15 7.57 -2.51
N THR A 141 22.63 8.47 -1.67
CA THR A 141 22.70 9.92 -1.95
C THR A 141 24.16 10.40 -2.03
N HIS A 142 24.99 9.92 -1.11
CA HIS A 142 26.42 10.23 -1.10
C HIS A 142 27.14 9.66 -2.32
N PHE A 143 26.76 8.47 -2.79
CA PHE A 143 27.27 7.90 -4.03
C PHE A 143 26.97 8.78 -5.25
N TYR A 144 25.73 9.27 -5.40
CA TYR A 144 25.38 10.21 -6.48
C TYR A 144 26.23 11.48 -6.43
N ASN A 145 26.54 11.97 -5.23
CA ASN A 145 27.37 13.15 -5.05
C ASN A 145 28.85 12.91 -5.39
N THR A 146 29.39 11.73 -5.10
CA THR A 146 30.85 11.54 -4.97
C THR A 146 31.45 10.41 -5.78
N ARG A 147 30.67 9.66 -6.57
CA ARG A 147 31.13 8.49 -7.34
C ARG A 147 32.50 8.70 -8.04
N ASP A 148 32.71 9.87 -8.63
CA ASP A 148 33.86 10.16 -9.49
C ASP A 148 35.03 10.85 -8.75
N VAL A 149 34.79 11.31 -7.51
CA VAL A 149 35.77 12.06 -6.70
C VAL A 149 36.20 11.33 -5.44
N GLU A 150 35.49 10.28 -5.03
CA GLU A 150 35.79 9.46 -3.87
C GLU A 150 36.12 8.00 -4.25
N PRO A 151 36.83 7.25 -3.38
CA PRO A 151 37.30 5.90 -3.69
C PRO A 151 36.18 4.85 -3.56
N TRP A 152 35.26 4.84 -4.52
CA TRP A 152 34.24 3.79 -4.67
C TRP A 152 34.80 2.54 -5.37
N PRO A 153 34.25 1.34 -5.12
CA PRO A 153 34.59 0.17 -5.90
C PRO A 153 34.25 0.34 -7.39
N ALA A 154 34.90 -0.47 -8.23
CA ALA A 154 34.66 -0.40 -9.66
C ALA A 154 33.19 -0.71 -10.00
N PRO A 155 32.61 -0.02 -11.00
CA PRO A 155 31.26 -0.26 -11.47
C PRO A 155 31.10 -1.68 -12.03
N GLU A 156 29.89 -2.25 -11.90
CA GLU A 156 29.57 -3.56 -12.48
C GLU A 156 29.67 -3.55 -14.02
N VAL A 157 29.23 -2.45 -14.64
CA VAL A 157 29.29 -2.23 -16.09
C VAL A 157 29.88 -0.83 -16.38
N PRO A 158 31.17 -0.73 -16.71
CA PRO A 158 31.84 0.56 -16.92
C PRO A 158 31.54 1.26 -18.26
N GLU A 159 30.99 0.56 -19.25
CA GLU A 159 31.04 1.01 -20.65
C GLU A 159 30.16 2.22 -20.99
N THR A 160 29.10 2.46 -20.21
CA THR A 160 28.00 3.36 -20.57
C THR A 160 27.58 4.27 -19.41
N ILE A 161 28.46 4.42 -18.40
CA ILE A 161 28.17 5.20 -17.20
C ILE A 161 27.85 6.65 -17.56
N ASN A 162 26.86 7.22 -16.87
CA ASN A 162 26.58 8.64 -16.94
C ASN A 162 27.55 9.43 -16.05
N ASP A 163 28.56 10.00 -16.69
CA ASP A 163 29.55 10.92 -16.10
C ASP A 163 29.20 12.41 -16.37
N SER A 164 28.02 12.68 -16.94
CA SER A 164 27.62 14.05 -17.34
C SER A 164 26.75 14.77 -16.33
N GLU A 165 25.95 14.04 -15.54
CA GLU A 165 24.89 14.65 -14.73
C GLU A 165 25.02 14.34 -13.23
N LEU A 166 25.92 13.41 -12.85
CA LEU A 166 26.17 13.01 -11.46
C LEU A 166 27.60 12.50 -11.26
N GLY A 167 27.98 12.25 -10.00
CA GLY A 167 29.26 11.67 -9.60
C GLY A 167 30.28 12.65 -9.02
N ASP A 168 30.13 13.95 -9.29
CA ASP A 168 30.85 15.05 -8.64
C ASP A 168 29.91 16.27 -8.49
N LEU A 169 28.90 16.14 -7.62
CA LEU A 169 27.86 17.18 -7.45
C LEU A 169 28.30 18.31 -6.51
N GLY A 170 29.44 18.17 -5.82
CA GLY A 170 29.99 19.17 -4.90
C GLY A 170 29.07 19.49 -3.71
N LEU A 171 28.16 18.58 -3.34
CA LEU A 171 27.27 18.74 -2.19
C LEU A 171 28.05 18.56 -0.89
N THR A 172 27.73 19.38 0.11
CA THR A 172 28.19 19.18 1.48
C THR A 172 27.34 18.11 2.19
N LEU A 173 27.85 17.54 3.28
CA LEU A 173 27.09 16.56 4.09
C LEU A 173 25.75 17.12 4.61
N GLU A 174 25.68 18.43 4.90
CA GLU A 174 24.43 19.08 5.33
C GLU A 174 23.42 19.15 4.18
N GLU A 175 23.90 19.36 2.95
CA GLU A 175 23.07 19.40 1.74
C GLU A 175 22.58 18.00 1.35
N GLU A 176 23.43 16.99 1.44
CA GLU A 176 23.04 15.58 1.30
C GLU A 176 21.95 15.22 2.32
N ALA A 177 22.15 15.56 3.59
CA ALA A 177 21.16 15.33 4.65
C ALA A 177 19.83 16.05 4.35
N ALA A 178 19.88 17.27 3.80
CA ALA A 178 18.69 18.02 3.43
C ALA A 178 17.94 17.37 2.26
N ILE A 179 18.64 16.77 1.29
CA ILE A 179 18.03 16.02 0.18
C ILE A 179 17.38 14.73 0.70
N VAL A 180 18.08 13.98 1.56
CA VAL A 180 17.53 12.79 2.23
C VAL A 180 16.27 13.14 3.01
N ALA A 181 16.30 14.23 3.80
CA ALA A 181 15.13 14.69 4.54
C ALA A 181 13.93 14.97 3.63
N PHE A 182 14.16 15.55 2.45
CA PHE A 182 13.11 15.72 1.45
C PHE A 182 12.61 14.38 0.91
N MET A 183 13.49 13.46 0.51
CA MET A 183 13.08 12.14 0.00
C MET A 183 12.25 11.33 1.02
N LYS A 184 12.53 11.51 2.32
CA LYS A 184 11.72 10.89 3.40
C LYS A 184 10.28 11.40 3.41
N THR A 185 10.01 12.64 2.99
CA THR A 185 8.64 13.18 2.87
C THR A 185 7.85 12.56 1.71
N LEU A 186 8.50 11.80 0.82
CA LEU A 186 7.85 11.15 -0.32
C LEU A 186 7.23 9.80 0.05
N THR A 187 7.23 9.44 1.33
CA THR A 187 6.58 8.23 1.84
C THR A 187 5.07 8.47 1.95
N ASP A 188 4.29 7.67 1.21
CA ASP A 188 2.85 7.74 1.19
C ASP A 188 2.24 7.17 2.49
N GLY A 189 1.45 8.01 3.16
CA GLY A 189 0.49 7.57 4.16
C GLY A 189 0.88 7.84 5.60
N TYR A 190 -0.13 8.25 6.36
CA TYR A 190 -0.17 8.25 7.82
C TYR A 190 0.38 6.92 8.36
N GLN A 191 1.52 6.98 9.04
CA GLN A 191 2.20 5.83 9.64
C GLN A 191 1.27 5.02 10.57
N TYR A 192 0.28 5.69 11.17
CA TYR A 192 -0.59 5.14 12.20
C TYR A 192 -2.00 4.91 11.68
N LEU A 193 -2.62 3.79 12.11
CA LEU A 193 -4.08 3.64 12.12
C LEU A 193 -4.70 4.78 12.94
N LEU A 194 -4.21 4.97 14.16
CA LEU A 194 -4.66 5.99 15.09
C LEU A 194 -3.48 6.79 15.61
N LEU A 195 -3.47 8.10 15.33
CA LEU A 195 -2.55 9.07 15.91
C LEU A 195 -3.36 10.07 16.74
N ALA A 196 -3.06 10.18 18.03
CA ALA A 196 -3.70 11.15 18.90
C ALA A 196 -2.71 12.07 19.62
N ASP A 197 -3.08 13.33 19.77
CA ASP A 197 -2.31 14.25 20.61
C ASP A 197 -2.46 13.88 22.09
N GLU A 198 -3.68 13.91 22.62
CA GLU A 198 -3.91 13.64 24.04
C GLU A 198 -4.17 12.14 24.32
N SER A 199 -5.15 11.53 23.65
CA SER A 199 -5.51 10.16 24.04
C SER A 199 -6.17 9.32 22.96
N VAL A 200 -5.83 8.03 22.96
CA VAL A 200 -6.63 6.97 22.33
C VAL A 200 -7.24 6.09 23.42
N ARG A 201 -8.57 5.92 23.42
CA ARG A 201 -9.26 5.05 24.37
C ARG A 201 -10.22 4.10 23.67
N PHE A 202 -10.12 2.83 24.03
CA PHE A 202 -11.09 1.81 23.66
C PHE A 202 -11.94 1.48 24.88
N GLN A 203 -13.25 1.72 24.79
CA GLN A 203 -14.20 1.26 25.80
C GLN A 203 -14.40 -0.27 25.72
N SER A 204 -14.31 -0.82 24.50
CA SER A 204 -14.19 -2.25 24.21
C SER A 204 -13.39 -2.40 22.92
N LEU A 205 -12.39 -3.28 22.90
CA LEU A 205 -11.70 -3.66 21.67
C LEU A 205 -12.42 -4.86 21.05
N LEU A 206 -12.73 -4.80 19.76
CA LEU A 206 -13.17 -5.98 19.00
C LEU A 206 -12.02 -6.47 18.12
N THR A 207 -11.69 -5.72 17.07
CA THR A 207 -10.55 -6.02 16.21
C THR A 207 -10.00 -4.73 15.61
N ALA A 208 -8.69 -4.55 15.65
CA ALA A 208 -8.02 -3.42 15.03
C ALA A 208 -6.68 -3.84 14.38
N TYR A 209 -6.38 -3.33 13.19
CA TYR A 209 -5.14 -3.58 12.47
C TYR A 209 -4.43 -2.29 12.07
N GLY A 210 -3.18 -2.15 12.50
CA GLY A 210 -2.29 -1.02 12.23
C GLY A 210 -1.83 -0.34 13.50
N ASP A 211 -0.80 0.49 13.37
CA ASP A 211 -0.10 1.07 14.53
C ASP A 211 -0.89 2.19 15.20
N MET A 212 -0.69 2.33 16.52
CA MET A 212 -1.29 3.38 17.33
C MET A 212 -0.22 4.22 18.01
N HIS A 213 -0.36 5.54 17.94
CA HIS A 213 0.49 6.47 18.67
C HIS A 213 -0.34 7.49 19.46
N SER A 214 0.12 7.82 20.66
CA SER A 214 -0.40 8.97 21.40
C SER A 214 0.70 9.82 22.05
N ASN A 215 0.59 11.15 21.96
CA ASN A 215 1.50 12.05 22.67
C ASN A 215 1.21 12.18 24.17
N ASP A 216 0.17 11.52 24.71
CA ASP A 216 -0.03 11.38 26.15
C ASP A 216 -0.47 9.97 26.53
N MET A 217 -1.67 9.49 26.20
CA MET A 217 -2.15 8.24 26.83
C MET A 217 -2.93 7.30 25.92
N ILE A 218 -2.70 6.00 26.13
CA ILE A 218 -3.45 4.92 25.49
C ILE A 218 -4.09 4.04 26.58
N GLU A 219 -5.40 3.82 26.49
CA GLU A 219 -6.15 2.96 27.41
C GLU A 219 -7.07 2.00 26.65
N LEU A 220 -6.83 0.69 26.79
CA LEU A 220 -7.73 -0.36 26.31
C LEU A 220 -8.49 -0.91 27.53
N LYS A 221 -9.77 -0.58 27.65
CA LYS A 221 -10.60 -1.00 28.79
C LYS A 221 -11.06 -2.45 28.65
N LYS A 222 -11.62 -2.98 29.75
CA LYS A 222 -12.24 -4.29 29.75
C LYS A 222 -13.54 -4.24 28.94
N GLY A 223 -13.62 -5.05 27.90
CA GLY A 223 -14.83 -5.29 27.11
C GLY A 223 -15.03 -6.78 26.81
N GLU A 224 -15.57 -7.07 25.63
CA GLU A 224 -15.46 -8.41 25.03
C GLU A 224 -14.01 -8.72 24.63
N PRO A 225 -13.64 -10.00 24.43
CA PRO A 225 -12.30 -10.36 24.06
C PRO A 225 -11.98 -9.74 22.71
N GLY A 226 -10.88 -9.00 22.65
CA GLY A 226 -10.48 -8.25 21.47
C GLY A 226 -9.01 -8.46 21.13
N ASP A 227 -8.72 -8.40 19.84
CA ASP A 227 -7.37 -8.53 19.30
C ASP A 227 -6.94 -7.22 18.61
N PHE A 228 -5.77 -6.71 18.98
CA PHE A 228 -5.12 -5.58 18.32
C PHE A 228 -3.88 -6.09 17.58
N TYR A 229 -3.75 -5.78 16.31
CA TYR A 229 -2.62 -6.20 15.47
C TYR A 229 -1.84 -4.98 15.02
N GLY A 230 -0.66 -4.77 15.61
CA GLY A 230 0.16 -3.58 15.37
C GLY A 230 0.88 -3.13 16.63
N ASN A 231 1.76 -2.16 16.47
CA ASN A 231 2.52 -1.58 17.56
C ASN A 231 1.72 -0.46 18.25
N ILE A 232 1.90 -0.35 19.56
CA ILE A 232 1.29 0.70 20.39
C ILE A 232 2.42 1.50 21.04
N THR A 233 2.45 2.79 20.74
CA THR A 233 3.45 3.73 21.27
C THR A 233 2.76 4.88 21.99
N ALA A 234 3.19 5.21 23.21
CA ALA A 234 2.72 6.42 23.88
C ALA A 234 3.87 7.18 24.58
N LEU A 235 3.80 8.51 24.57
CA LEU A 235 4.74 9.32 25.35
C LEU A 235 4.45 9.19 26.85
N GLY A 236 3.18 9.27 27.24
CA GLY A 236 2.74 8.96 28.59
C GLY A 236 2.36 7.48 28.72
N LYS A 237 1.25 7.19 29.38
CA LYS A 237 0.92 5.84 29.86
C LYS A 237 0.24 4.96 28.81
N VAL A 238 0.49 3.65 28.89
CA VAL A 238 -0.27 2.59 28.20
C VAL A 238 -0.92 1.68 29.24
N ASP A 239 -2.24 1.66 29.35
CA ASP A 239 -2.99 0.78 30.25
C ASP A 239 -3.82 -0.24 29.42
N ILE A 240 -3.53 -1.54 29.52
CA ILE A 240 -4.24 -2.63 28.82
C ILE A 240 -4.97 -3.51 29.82
N ARG A 241 -6.30 -3.46 29.81
CA ARG A 241 -7.16 -4.26 30.70
C ARG A 241 -7.30 -5.70 30.24
N GLU A 242 -7.80 -6.53 31.15
CA GLU A 242 -8.09 -7.94 30.95
C GLU A 242 -8.95 -8.22 29.70
N ARG A 243 -8.83 -9.43 29.14
CA ARG A 243 -9.47 -9.90 27.87
C ARG A 243 -8.98 -9.22 26.58
N ASN A 244 -8.00 -8.32 26.63
CA ASN A 244 -7.38 -7.76 25.42
C ASN A 244 -6.08 -8.49 25.08
N THR A 245 -5.89 -8.80 23.80
CA THR A 245 -4.65 -9.38 23.26
C THR A 245 -4.01 -8.42 22.27
N ILE A 246 -2.73 -8.10 22.48
CA ILE A 246 -1.94 -7.25 21.59
C ILE A 246 -0.94 -8.12 20.82
N HIS A 247 -1.08 -8.12 19.50
CA HIS A 247 -0.19 -8.76 18.54
C HIS A 247 0.76 -7.73 17.94
N GLY A 248 1.72 -7.29 18.77
CA GLY A 248 2.71 -6.30 18.41
C GLY A 248 3.47 -5.81 19.64
N GLU A 249 4.29 -4.79 19.44
CA GLU A 249 5.10 -4.21 20.51
C GLU A 249 4.34 -3.14 21.30
N LEU A 250 4.64 -3.05 22.59
CA LEU A 250 4.19 -1.94 23.45
C LEU A 250 5.40 -1.11 23.86
N THR A 251 5.37 0.17 23.53
CA THR A 251 6.41 1.13 23.92
C THR A 251 5.79 2.31 24.66
N SER A 252 6.38 2.70 25.79
CA SER A 252 5.98 3.89 26.54
C SER A 252 7.18 4.63 27.12
N ALA A 253 7.14 5.96 27.07
CA ALA A 253 8.13 6.81 27.74
C ALA A 253 7.82 7.03 29.24
N ASP A 254 6.60 6.77 29.72
CA ASP A 254 6.22 6.83 31.16
C ASP A 254 6.04 5.44 31.77
N ARG A 255 5.00 4.70 31.37
CA ARG A 255 4.67 3.40 31.96
C ARG A 255 3.75 2.56 31.09
N ILE A 256 3.89 1.24 31.23
CA ILE A 256 2.96 0.24 30.69
C ILE A 256 2.34 -0.54 31.86
N ARG A 257 1.02 -0.73 31.85
CA ARG A 257 0.31 -1.59 32.82
C ARG A 257 -0.57 -2.59 32.08
N LEU A 258 -0.29 -3.87 32.30
CA LEU A 258 -1.14 -4.98 31.89
C LEU A 258 -1.94 -5.48 33.10
N PHE A 259 -3.26 -5.60 32.97
CA PHE A 259 -4.13 -6.05 34.06
C PHE A 259 -4.60 -7.49 33.83
N ASP A 260 -4.60 -8.27 34.92
CA ASP A 260 -5.02 -9.68 34.98
C ASP A 260 -4.50 -10.56 33.83
N ASP A 261 -5.36 -10.92 32.86
CA ASP A 261 -5.07 -11.84 31.75
C ASP A 261 -4.81 -11.13 30.40
N ALA A 262 -4.58 -9.81 30.42
CA ALA A 262 -4.14 -9.07 29.24
C ALA A 262 -2.87 -9.70 28.65
N THR A 263 -2.87 -9.96 27.35
CA THR A 263 -1.79 -10.70 26.66
C THR A 263 -1.09 -9.80 25.64
N VAL A 264 0.24 -9.89 25.55
CA VAL A 264 1.05 -9.22 24.54
C VAL A 264 2.01 -10.24 23.95
N THR A 265 2.07 -10.34 22.63
CA THR A 265 2.94 -11.31 21.95
C THR A 265 4.29 -10.73 21.52
N GLY A 266 4.39 -9.40 21.40
CA GLY A 266 5.63 -8.68 21.08
C GLY A 266 6.40 -8.18 22.29
N ILE A 267 7.40 -7.35 22.04
CA ILE A 267 8.26 -6.75 23.07
C ILE A 267 7.46 -5.71 23.87
N VAL A 268 7.64 -5.70 25.19
CA VAL A 268 7.10 -4.68 26.09
C VAL A 268 8.27 -3.88 26.65
N SER A 269 8.34 -2.60 26.32
CA SER A 269 9.43 -1.69 26.70
C SER A 269 8.87 -0.47 27.45
N ASP A 270 9.12 -0.41 28.76
CA ASP A 270 8.85 0.77 29.59
C ASP A 270 10.10 1.65 29.75
N TYR A 271 9.90 2.97 29.92
CA TYR A 271 10.97 3.95 30.13
C TYR A 271 11.96 4.07 28.97
N TYR A 272 11.48 3.97 27.73
CA TYR A 272 12.33 4.13 26.56
C TYR A 272 12.66 5.62 26.35
N GLU A 273 13.93 6.00 26.51
CA GLU A 273 14.39 7.41 26.49
C GLU A 273 14.23 8.12 25.12
N ASN A 274 13.76 7.42 24.08
CA ASN A 274 13.70 7.92 22.70
C ASN A 274 12.29 7.86 22.08
N VAL A 275 11.20 7.89 22.87
CA VAL A 275 9.86 8.09 22.29
C VAL A 275 9.67 9.58 21.99
N GLU A 276 9.60 9.94 20.72
CA GLU A 276 9.43 11.34 20.28
C GLU A 276 7.95 11.71 20.09
N GLU A 277 7.64 12.96 20.43
CA GLU A 277 6.33 13.57 20.16
C GLU A 277 6.07 13.60 18.65
N VAL A 278 4.93 13.10 18.21
CA VAL A 278 4.52 13.16 16.81
C VAL A 278 3.65 14.40 16.64
N VAL A 279 4.16 15.41 15.94
CA VAL A 279 3.42 16.64 15.66
C VAL A 279 2.25 16.34 14.72
N LEU A 280 1.03 16.65 15.15
CA LEU A 280 -0.16 16.51 14.31
C LEU A 280 -0.15 17.54 13.16
N PRO A 281 -0.76 17.24 12.00
CA PRO A 281 -0.84 18.17 10.88
C PRO A 281 -1.54 19.48 11.28
N ASP A 282 -0.91 20.62 10.97
CA ASP A 282 -1.55 21.93 11.10
C ASP A 282 -2.45 22.18 9.88
N LEU A 283 -3.74 22.39 10.14
CA LEU A 283 -4.73 22.62 9.09
C LEU A 283 -4.84 24.12 8.79
N ALA A 284 -4.32 24.53 7.63
CA ALA A 284 -4.35 25.93 7.19
C ALA A 284 -5.80 26.43 6.99
N PRO A 285 -6.21 27.57 7.58
CA PRO A 285 -7.58 28.07 7.49
C PRO A 285 -8.09 28.19 6.05
N PHE A 286 -9.36 27.85 5.85
CA PHE A 286 -10.00 27.89 4.53
C PHE A 286 -11.33 28.67 4.57
N SER A 287 -11.81 29.10 3.40
CA SER A 287 -13.13 29.69 3.23
C SER A 287 -14.09 28.69 2.59
N PHE A 288 -15.34 28.71 3.04
CA PHE A 288 -16.44 27.94 2.43
C PHE A 288 -17.46 28.85 1.76
N GLY A 289 -18.28 28.27 0.88
CA GLY A 289 -19.23 29.00 0.04
C GLY A 289 -20.54 29.35 0.76
N SER A 290 -21.48 29.96 0.02
CA SER A 290 -22.83 30.27 0.52
C SER A 290 -23.92 29.31 0.02
N ILE A 291 -23.54 28.35 -0.85
CA ILE A 291 -24.45 27.44 -1.53
C ILE A 291 -24.82 26.27 -0.61
N ASN A 292 -26.10 25.96 -0.50
CA ASN A 292 -26.58 24.74 0.16
C ASN A 292 -26.91 23.67 -0.88
N ILE A 293 -26.41 22.46 -0.66
CA ILE A 293 -26.67 21.27 -1.47
C ILE A 293 -27.55 20.32 -0.66
N SER A 294 -28.56 19.75 -1.32
CA SER A 294 -29.43 18.73 -0.74
C SER A 294 -29.68 17.64 -1.79
N VAL A 295 -29.19 16.43 -1.53
CA VAL A 295 -29.47 15.25 -2.36
C VAL A 295 -30.70 14.57 -1.79
N SER A 296 -31.81 14.61 -2.53
CA SER A 296 -33.09 14.08 -2.07
C SER A 296 -33.03 12.57 -1.83
N ALA A 297 -33.94 12.02 -1.03
CA ALA A 297 -33.97 10.59 -0.76
C ALA A 297 -34.04 9.78 -2.06
N ASP A 298 -33.31 8.67 -2.10
CA ASP A 298 -33.18 7.77 -3.26
C ASP A 298 -32.61 8.43 -4.55
N ASP A 299 -32.09 9.66 -4.46
CA ASP A 299 -31.56 10.42 -5.59
C ASP A 299 -30.03 10.31 -5.69
N TYR A 300 -29.49 10.73 -6.84
CA TYR A 300 -28.06 10.73 -7.12
C TYR A 300 -27.59 12.13 -7.54
N LEU A 301 -26.47 12.58 -6.98
CA LEU A 301 -25.82 13.84 -7.38
C LEU A 301 -24.31 13.66 -7.48
N ALA A 302 -23.73 13.98 -8.64
CA ALA A 302 -22.29 14.22 -8.75
C ALA A 302 -22.01 15.70 -8.43
N LEU A 303 -21.25 15.96 -7.37
CA LEU A 303 -20.91 17.30 -6.93
C LEU A 303 -19.49 17.65 -7.39
N PRO A 304 -19.28 18.72 -8.18
CA PRO A 304 -17.94 19.12 -8.58
C PRO A 304 -17.14 19.67 -7.38
N PRO A 305 -15.80 19.65 -7.42
CA PRO A 305 -14.97 20.31 -6.43
C PRO A 305 -15.32 21.80 -6.29
N GLY A 306 -15.26 22.35 -5.07
CA GLY A 306 -15.59 23.75 -4.81
C GLY A 306 -16.02 24.05 -3.38
N ASP A 307 -16.53 25.27 -3.19
CA ASP A 307 -16.88 25.82 -1.89
C ASP A 307 -18.40 25.77 -1.64
N TYR A 308 -18.80 25.14 -0.53
CA TYR A 308 -20.19 24.91 -0.17
C TYR A 308 -20.46 25.31 1.27
N LYS A 309 -21.67 25.80 1.54
CA LYS A 309 -22.11 26.06 2.91
C LYS A 309 -22.48 24.74 3.58
N THR A 310 -23.66 24.21 3.28
CA THR A 310 -24.13 22.95 3.83
C THR A 310 -24.34 21.94 2.70
N VAL A 311 -23.83 20.72 2.89
CA VAL A 311 -24.12 19.58 2.02
C VAL A 311 -24.85 18.52 2.83
N LYS A 312 -26.07 18.19 2.41
CA LYS A 312 -26.90 17.20 3.10
C LYS A 312 -27.36 16.10 2.14
N VAL A 313 -27.04 14.86 2.49
CA VAL A 313 -27.40 13.66 1.73
C VAL A 313 -28.50 12.93 2.50
N TYR A 314 -29.70 12.89 1.95
CA TYR A 314 -30.87 12.29 2.62
C TYR A 314 -30.88 10.76 2.48
N GLU A 315 -31.90 10.12 3.05
CA GLU A 315 -31.98 8.67 3.16
C GLU A 315 -31.83 7.95 1.82
N ARG A 316 -30.96 6.91 1.76
CA ARG A 316 -30.66 6.12 0.55
C ARG A 316 -30.16 6.92 -0.66
N ALA A 317 -29.87 8.21 -0.48
CA ALA A 317 -29.35 9.06 -1.54
C ALA A 317 -27.84 8.85 -1.72
N THR A 318 -27.34 9.07 -2.93
CA THR A 318 -25.92 8.96 -3.28
C THR A 318 -25.36 10.31 -3.71
N LEU A 319 -24.30 10.75 -3.04
CA LEU A 319 -23.48 11.89 -3.44
C LEU A 319 -22.14 11.37 -3.98
N LYS A 320 -21.83 11.64 -5.26
CA LYS A 320 -20.54 11.31 -5.85
C LYS A 320 -19.61 12.51 -5.81
N LEU A 321 -18.39 12.30 -5.34
CA LEU A 321 -17.26 13.25 -5.43
C LEU A 321 -16.20 12.70 -6.39
N GLU A 322 -15.58 13.58 -7.16
CA GLU A 322 -14.45 13.27 -8.03
C GLU A 322 -13.19 13.93 -7.48
N ALA A 323 -12.01 13.54 -8.01
CA ALA A 323 -10.71 14.12 -7.67
C ALA A 323 -10.76 15.66 -7.54
N GLY A 324 -10.32 16.18 -6.39
CA GLY A 324 -10.35 17.61 -6.10
C GLY A 324 -10.60 17.97 -4.64
N VAL A 325 -10.76 19.27 -4.40
CA VAL A 325 -10.92 19.84 -3.05
C VAL A 325 -12.33 20.38 -2.86
N TYR A 326 -12.96 19.98 -1.75
CA TYR A 326 -14.30 20.36 -1.35
C TYR A 326 -14.22 21.10 -0.02
N ASN A 327 -14.63 22.37 0.00
CA ASN A 327 -14.59 23.22 1.18
C ASN A 327 -16.01 23.44 1.72
N ILE A 328 -16.35 22.80 2.84
CA ILE A 328 -17.72 22.67 3.33
C ILE A 328 -17.82 23.20 4.77
N GLU A 329 -18.83 24.02 5.08
CA GLU A 329 -19.10 24.39 6.48
C GLU A 329 -19.60 23.17 7.28
N LYS A 330 -20.64 22.50 6.75
CA LYS A 330 -21.27 21.32 7.36
C LYS A 330 -21.61 20.24 6.32
N LEU A 331 -21.18 19.01 6.59
CA LEU A 331 -21.53 17.82 5.80
C LEU A 331 -22.39 16.88 6.64
N TYR A 332 -23.55 16.48 6.12
CA TYR A 332 -24.47 15.56 6.79
C TYR A 332 -24.77 14.35 5.90
N LEU A 333 -24.31 13.18 6.35
CA LEU A 333 -24.68 11.88 5.77
C LEU A 333 -25.77 11.25 6.65
N ASN A 334 -27.00 11.16 6.15
CA ASN A 334 -28.12 10.60 6.89
C ASN A 334 -28.24 9.09 6.66
N LYS A 335 -29.24 8.48 7.29
CA LYS A 335 -29.51 7.04 7.28
C LYS A 335 -29.41 6.39 5.89
N TYR A 336 -28.64 5.32 5.75
CA TYR A 336 -28.41 4.59 4.49
C TYR A 336 -27.90 5.44 3.31
N SER A 337 -27.44 6.67 3.53
CA SER A 337 -26.89 7.49 2.45
C SER A 337 -25.48 7.04 2.08
N THR A 338 -25.09 7.30 0.84
CA THR A 338 -23.77 6.94 0.31
C THR A 338 -23.02 8.19 -0.15
N LEU A 339 -21.79 8.35 0.32
CA LEU A 339 -20.79 9.23 -0.26
C LEU A 339 -19.84 8.36 -1.10
N GLU A 340 -19.97 8.43 -2.42
CA GLU A 340 -19.12 7.70 -3.36
C GLU A 340 -17.97 8.59 -3.83
N VAL A 341 -16.76 8.06 -3.82
CA VAL A 341 -15.54 8.79 -4.21
C VAL A 341 -14.90 8.13 -5.43
N ASP A 342 -14.58 8.95 -6.42
CA ASP A 342 -13.84 8.57 -7.62
C ASP A 342 -12.51 9.33 -7.68
N ALA A 343 -11.45 8.64 -7.23
CA ALA A 343 -10.11 9.19 -7.16
C ALA A 343 -9.24 8.82 -8.37
N GLN A 344 -9.84 8.41 -9.50
CA GLN A 344 -9.10 8.01 -10.70
C GLN A 344 -8.12 9.08 -11.19
N LEU A 345 -8.49 10.36 -11.05
CA LEU A 345 -7.68 11.51 -11.50
C LEU A 345 -6.89 12.18 -10.38
N GLY A 346 -6.86 11.59 -9.18
CA GLY A 346 -6.16 12.11 -8.02
C GLY A 346 -7.00 12.09 -6.74
N ALA A 347 -6.39 12.53 -5.64
CA ALA A 347 -7.01 12.50 -4.33
C ALA A 347 -8.24 13.42 -4.22
N VAL A 348 -9.17 13.02 -3.35
CA VAL A 348 -10.32 13.80 -2.92
C VAL A 348 -10.06 14.30 -1.51
N THR A 349 -10.08 15.62 -1.34
CA THR A 349 -9.93 16.28 -0.05
C THR A 349 -11.23 16.98 0.32
N VAL A 350 -11.81 16.64 1.46
CA VAL A 350 -13.02 17.26 2.00
C VAL A 350 -12.65 18.02 3.26
N ASN A 351 -12.52 19.35 3.13
CA ASN A 351 -12.31 20.27 4.24
C ASN A 351 -13.66 20.62 4.87
N ILE A 352 -13.82 20.32 6.15
CA ILE A 352 -15.05 20.54 6.92
C ILE A 352 -14.77 21.52 8.06
N TYR A 353 -15.53 22.61 8.10
CA TYR A 353 -15.31 23.66 9.10
C TYR A 353 -15.78 23.26 10.50
N GLU A 354 -16.93 22.59 10.64
CA GLU A 354 -17.47 22.24 11.95
C GLU A 354 -17.04 20.85 12.44
N ASN A 355 -17.77 19.80 12.07
CA ASN A 355 -17.54 18.42 12.48
C ASN A 355 -18.06 17.45 11.41
N LEU A 356 -17.58 16.21 11.46
CA LEU A 356 -18.08 15.11 10.64
C LEU A 356 -19.07 14.26 11.47
N ASP A 357 -20.30 14.10 10.98
CA ASP A 357 -21.33 13.25 11.60
C ASP A 357 -21.83 12.24 10.56
N VAL A 358 -21.59 10.95 10.80
CA VAL A 358 -21.96 9.84 9.92
C VAL A 358 -22.72 8.80 10.74
N VAL A 359 -23.95 8.48 10.34
CA VAL A 359 -24.91 7.80 11.21
C VAL A 359 -25.79 6.80 10.47
N HIS A 360 -26.35 5.83 11.20
CA HIS A 360 -27.43 4.94 10.77
C HIS A 360 -27.14 4.25 9.43
N ASP A 361 -26.06 3.46 9.38
CA ASP A 361 -25.63 2.68 8.22
C ASP A 361 -25.28 3.54 6.98
N ALA A 362 -24.96 4.83 7.17
CA ALA A 362 -24.40 5.65 6.11
C ALA A 362 -23.00 5.15 5.70
N GLN A 363 -22.67 5.28 4.42
CA GLN A 363 -21.47 4.69 3.84
C GLN A 363 -20.62 5.75 3.13
N VAL A 364 -19.31 5.71 3.35
CA VAL A 364 -18.31 6.40 2.54
C VAL A 364 -17.49 5.34 1.81
N VAL A 365 -17.62 5.29 0.49
CA VAL A 365 -17.04 4.24 -0.36
C VAL A 365 -16.19 4.84 -1.48
N ILE A 366 -15.24 4.08 -1.97
CA ILE A 366 -14.30 4.52 -3.01
C ILE A 366 -14.46 3.59 -4.21
N GLY A 367 -14.96 4.12 -5.32
CA GLY A 367 -15.18 3.37 -6.55
C GLY A 367 -13.87 3.13 -7.31
N ASN A 368 -13.07 4.18 -7.50
CA ASN A 368 -11.72 4.12 -8.07
C ASN A 368 -10.72 4.74 -7.09
N GLY A 369 -9.64 4.04 -6.78
CA GLY A 369 -8.64 4.43 -5.79
C GLY A 369 -8.70 3.57 -4.53
N THR A 370 -8.16 4.08 -3.43
CA THR A 370 -8.04 3.41 -2.14
C THR A 370 -8.34 4.37 -1.00
N SER A 371 -8.45 3.90 0.25
CA SER A 371 -8.63 4.80 1.40
C SER A 371 -7.48 5.80 1.62
N ARG A 372 -6.34 5.67 0.93
CA ARG A 372 -5.31 6.72 0.88
C ARG A 372 -5.77 7.98 0.15
N ASP A 373 -6.69 7.82 -0.79
CA ASP A 373 -7.03 8.86 -1.76
C ASP A 373 -8.20 9.74 -1.30
N LEU A 374 -8.80 9.46 -0.14
CA LEU A 374 -9.81 10.30 0.48
C LEU A 374 -9.32 10.82 1.83
N THR A 375 -9.38 12.13 2.04
CA THR A 375 -9.08 12.75 3.34
C THR A 375 -10.17 13.73 3.74
N PHE A 376 -10.68 13.58 4.96
CA PHE A 376 -11.55 14.54 5.65
C PHE A 376 -10.70 15.38 6.61
N ASN A 377 -10.54 16.66 6.32
CA ASN A 377 -9.88 17.61 7.21
C ASN A 377 -10.94 18.34 8.04
N ILE A 378 -10.92 18.16 9.36
CA ILE A 378 -11.88 18.76 10.29
C ILE A 378 -11.18 19.90 11.04
N TYR A 379 -11.61 21.11 10.75
CA TYR A 379 -11.01 22.33 11.27
C TYR A 379 -11.58 22.74 12.62
N GLY A 380 -12.87 22.49 12.82
CA GLY A 380 -13.58 22.82 14.04
C GLY A 380 -13.10 21.97 15.22
N SER A 381 -13.37 22.46 16.42
CA SER A 381 -13.09 21.75 17.66
C SER A 381 -14.30 20.96 18.17
N ALA A 382 -15.38 20.88 17.38
CA ALA A 382 -16.58 20.15 17.73
C ALA A 382 -16.37 18.64 17.50
N ASP A 383 -16.96 17.84 18.36
CA ASP A 383 -16.82 16.39 18.32
C ASP A 383 -17.34 15.83 16.99
N SER A 384 -16.51 15.02 16.32
CA SER A 384 -16.92 14.25 15.14
C SER A 384 -17.35 12.85 15.57
N LYS A 385 -18.50 12.40 15.07
CA LYS A 385 -19.15 11.17 15.53
C LYS A 385 -19.48 10.28 14.34
N ILE A 386 -18.99 9.06 14.38
CA ILE A 386 -19.26 8.03 13.39
C ILE A 386 -19.90 6.89 14.16
N ARG A 387 -21.14 6.55 13.81
CA ARG A 387 -21.93 5.64 14.64
C ARG A 387 -23.06 4.90 13.94
N ASP A 388 -23.65 3.96 14.67
CA ASP A 388 -24.88 3.24 14.31
C ASP A 388 -24.73 2.52 12.96
N GLY A 389 -23.75 1.62 12.81
CA GLY A 389 -23.56 0.83 11.58
C GLY A 389 -22.77 1.52 10.45
N ALA A 390 -22.27 2.73 10.69
CA ALA A 390 -21.61 3.52 9.65
C ALA A 390 -20.33 2.85 9.11
N THR A 391 -20.11 2.98 7.80
CA THR A 391 -18.93 2.48 7.10
C THR A 391 -18.13 3.63 6.50
N ILE A 392 -16.83 3.72 6.78
CA ILE A 392 -15.97 4.76 6.20
C ILE A 392 -14.68 4.17 5.62
N LEU A 393 -14.45 4.43 4.33
CA LEU A 393 -13.16 4.29 3.66
C LEU A 393 -12.54 5.68 3.47
N GLY A 394 -11.41 5.96 4.11
CA GLY A 394 -10.72 7.25 4.00
C GLY A 394 -10.01 7.69 5.28
N ASN A 395 -9.30 8.81 5.23
CA ASN A 395 -8.55 9.34 6.36
C ASN A 395 -9.31 10.49 7.04
N ILE A 396 -9.17 10.63 8.36
CA ILE A 396 -9.74 11.73 9.15
C ILE A 396 -8.59 12.48 9.82
N VAL A 397 -8.49 13.78 9.59
CA VAL A 397 -7.52 14.68 10.22
C VAL A 397 -8.27 15.75 10.98
N ALA A 398 -8.26 15.65 12.31
CA ALA A 398 -9.05 16.47 13.23
C ALA A 398 -8.19 16.92 14.42
N PRO A 399 -7.10 17.67 14.20
CA PRO A 399 -6.06 17.95 15.21
C PRO A 399 -6.60 18.71 16.44
N ASN A 400 -7.75 19.37 16.32
CA ASN A 400 -8.37 20.16 17.39
C ASN A 400 -9.63 19.54 17.99
N ALA A 401 -10.06 18.36 17.53
CA ALA A 401 -11.33 17.75 17.91
C ALA A 401 -11.18 16.30 18.40
N THR A 402 -12.21 15.84 19.11
CA THR A 402 -12.35 14.43 19.47
C THR A 402 -13.09 13.70 18.35
N VAL A 403 -12.60 12.52 17.96
CA VAL A 403 -13.28 11.61 17.04
C VAL A 403 -13.84 10.43 17.83
N TYR A 404 -15.15 10.21 17.71
CA TYR A 404 -15.87 9.10 18.34
C TYR A 404 -16.28 8.07 17.27
N LEU A 405 -15.93 6.80 17.51
CA LEU A 405 -16.42 5.66 16.73
C LEU A 405 -17.30 4.80 17.63
N GLN A 406 -18.57 4.60 17.27
CA GLN A 406 -19.55 3.99 18.18
C GLN A 406 -20.50 3.02 17.48
N ASP A 407 -20.83 1.90 18.11
CA ASP A 407 -21.94 1.02 17.71
C ASP A 407 -21.87 0.52 16.25
N ASP A 408 -21.20 -0.62 16.05
CA ASP A 408 -21.16 -1.38 14.78
C ASP A 408 -20.49 -0.63 13.60
N VAL A 409 -19.46 0.17 13.88
CA VAL A 409 -18.73 0.95 12.85
C VAL A 409 -17.65 0.13 12.18
N TYR A 410 -17.58 0.21 10.86
CA TYR A 410 -16.44 -0.25 10.07
C TYR A 410 -15.64 0.94 9.55
N PHE A 411 -14.34 0.99 9.85
CA PHE A 411 -13.45 2.04 9.39
C PHE A 411 -12.19 1.46 8.74
N LYS A 412 -11.89 1.87 7.50
CA LYS A 412 -10.61 1.59 6.85
C LYS A 412 -9.92 2.87 6.39
N GLY A 413 -8.77 3.16 6.98
CA GLY A 413 -8.00 4.38 6.73
C GLY A 413 -7.12 4.74 7.91
N SER A 414 -6.91 6.04 8.13
CA SER A 414 -6.13 6.56 9.26
C SER A 414 -6.86 7.69 9.96
N ILE A 415 -6.75 7.78 11.28
CA ILE A 415 -7.34 8.86 12.09
C ILE A 415 -6.21 9.59 12.81
N CYS A 416 -6.11 10.88 12.58
CA CYS A 416 -5.24 11.80 13.30
C CYS A 416 -6.12 12.81 14.04
N ALA A 417 -6.14 12.83 15.38
CA ALA A 417 -7.06 13.69 16.12
C ALA A 417 -6.51 14.17 17.46
N LYS A 418 -7.14 15.18 18.06
CA LYS A 418 -6.81 15.57 19.44
C LYS A 418 -7.02 14.41 20.41
N ARG A 419 -8.17 13.74 20.28
CA ARG A 419 -8.56 12.55 21.06
C ARG A 419 -9.33 11.58 20.17
N ILE A 420 -9.19 10.29 20.42
CA ILE A 420 -9.91 9.23 19.72
C ILE A 420 -10.57 8.32 20.77
N GLU A 421 -11.88 8.14 20.67
CA GLU A 421 -12.68 7.31 21.58
C GLU A 421 -13.43 6.24 20.76
N VAL A 422 -13.11 4.97 21.00
CA VAL A 422 -13.65 3.81 20.29
C VAL A 422 -14.54 3.01 21.23
N TYR A 423 -15.79 2.74 20.83
CA TYR A 423 -16.77 2.01 21.63
C TYR A 423 -16.95 0.58 21.11
N GLU A 424 -18.05 -0.06 21.51
CA GLU A 424 -18.34 -1.46 21.23
C GLU A 424 -18.57 -1.72 19.73
N ASN A 425 -18.21 -2.92 19.28
CA ASN A 425 -18.38 -3.43 17.92
C ASN A 425 -17.79 -2.56 16.81
N VAL A 426 -16.68 -1.86 17.07
CA VAL A 426 -15.95 -1.12 16.04
C VAL A 426 -14.83 -1.99 15.47
N GLU A 427 -14.79 -2.09 14.14
CA GLU A 427 -13.71 -2.71 13.40
C GLU A 427 -12.84 -1.65 12.72
N LEU A 428 -11.52 -1.75 12.93
CA LEU A 428 -10.55 -0.77 12.45
C LEU A 428 -9.48 -1.41 11.58
N TYR A 429 -9.27 -0.86 10.39
CA TYR A 429 -8.25 -1.34 9.45
C TYR A 429 -7.42 -0.19 8.92
N HIS A 430 -6.10 -0.28 9.05
CA HIS A 430 -5.23 0.69 8.39
C HIS A 430 -5.31 0.51 6.89
N HIS A 431 -5.06 1.59 6.13
CA HIS A 431 -5.15 1.55 4.67
C HIS A 431 -4.15 0.57 4.01
N GLY A 432 -3.16 0.05 4.74
CA GLY A 432 -2.21 -0.98 4.28
C GLY A 432 -2.69 -2.40 4.55
N ILE A 433 -3.82 -2.58 5.23
CA ILE A 433 -4.37 -3.87 5.62
C ILE A 433 -5.48 -4.27 4.65
N ASP A 434 -5.21 -5.30 3.85
CA ASP A 434 -6.15 -5.83 2.85
C ASP A 434 -6.91 -7.08 3.34
N VAL A 435 -7.09 -7.20 4.65
CA VAL A 435 -8.04 -8.16 5.24
C VAL A 435 -9.44 -7.56 5.13
N MET A 436 -10.31 -8.15 4.31
CA MET A 436 -11.74 -7.91 4.40
C MET A 436 -12.29 -8.76 5.56
N PRO A 437 -13.18 -8.23 6.42
CA PRO A 437 -14.01 -9.09 7.26
C PRO A 437 -14.74 -10.11 6.40
N GLN A 438 -14.99 -11.30 6.93
CA GLN A 438 -16.05 -12.14 6.40
C GLN A 438 -17.31 -11.29 6.35
N ALA A 439 -18.00 -11.25 5.19
CA ALA A 439 -19.28 -10.57 5.05
C ALA A 439 -20.22 -10.99 6.19
N GLY A 440 -20.33 -10.11 7.17
CA GLY A 440 -20.92 -10.40 8.48
C GLY A 440 -22.13 -9.55 8.80
N LYS A 441 -22.82 -9.02 7.78
CA LYS A 441 -24.26 -8.71 7.72
C LYS A 441 -24.54 -7.90 6.46
N ALA A 442 -24.56 -8.58 5.32
CA ALA A 442 -25.46 -8.12 4.26
C ALA A 442 -26.88 -8.20 4.85
N ILE A 443 -27.51 -7.04 4.98
CA ILE A 443 -28.94 -6.93 5.27
C ILE A 443 -29.64 -7.81 4.24
N ALA A 444 -30.35 -8.83 4.72
CA ALA A 444 -31.33 -9.55 3.94
C ALA A 444 -32.29 -8.50 3.34
N GLN A 445 -32.16 -8.24 2.04
CA GLN A 445 -33.25 -7.64 1.29
C GLN A 445 -34.39 -8.66 1.30
N GLY A 446 -35.54 -8.14 1.71
CA GLY A 446 -36.70 -8.93 2.08
C GLY A 446 -37.30 -9.76 0.95
N ASP A 447 -38.15 -10.65 1.41
CA ASP A 447 -39.05 -11.49 0.65
C ASP A 447 -39.68 -10.75 -0.53
N ASP A 448 -39.48 -11.29 -1.73
CA ASP A 448 -40.51 -11.34 -2.76
C ASP A 448 -40.39 -12.69 -3.47
N GLU A 449 -41.33 -13.58 -3.17
CA GLU A 449 -41.64 -14.73 -4.02
C GLU A 449 -42.08 -14.21 -5.39
N MET A 450 -41.34 -14.52 -6.46
CA MET A 450 -41.96 -14.68 -7.78
C MET A 450 -41.24 -15.76 -8.60
N GLU A 451 -42.08 -16.60 -9.19
CA GLU A 451 -41.79 -17.89 -9.80
C GLU A 451 -40.85 -17.83 -11.01
N ALA A 452 -40.21 -18.99 -11.23
CA ALA A 452 -39.26 -19.28 -12.28
C ALA A 452 -39.80 -19.13 -13.71
N GLU A 453 -38.95 -18.60 -14.60
CA GLU A 453 -38.89 -19.08 -15.99
C GLU A 453 -37.50 -19.66 -16.30
N ASN A 454 -37.51 -20.95 -16.65
CA ASN A 454 -36.35 -21.75 -17.02
C ASN A 454 -35.71 -21.28 -18.33
N GLY A 455 -34.39 -21.10 -18.33
CA GLY A 455 -33.66 -20.90 -19.57
C GLY A 455 -32.17 -20.58 -19.49
N ALA A 456 -31.41 -21.14 -18.54
CA ALA A 456 -29.95 -21.10 -18.65
C ALA A 456 -29.35 -22.41 -18.14
N ILE A 457 -28.76 -23.15 -19.07
CA ILE A 457 -27.99 -24.37 -18.87
C ILE A 457 -26.87 -24.01 -17.87
N SER A 458 -26.83 -24.66 -16.70
CA SER A 458 -25.75 -24.48 -15.73
C SER A 458 -24.43 -24.92 -16.39
N ASN A 459 -23.65 -23.96 -16.87
CA ASN A 459 -22.39 -24.20 -17.57
C ASN A 459 -21.31 -24.50 -16.51
N LEU A 460 -21.45 -25.63 -15.82
CA LEU A 460 -20.42 -26.15 -14.93
C LEU A 460 -19.23 -26.61 -15.78
N PRO A 461 -17.99 -26.35 -15.36
CA PRO A 461 -16.82 -26.82 -16.10
C PRO A 461 -16.80 -28.35 -16.14
N MET A 462 -16.41 -28.93 -17.28
CA MET A 462 -16.33 -30.38 -17.43
C MET A 462 -15.01 -30.97 -16.91
N GLU A 463 -13.98 -30.12 -16.73
CA GLU A 463 -12.63 -30.52 -16.35
C GLU A 463 -12.02 -29.55 -15.34
N TYR A 464 -11.06 -30.03 -14.56
CA TYR A 464 -10.23 -29.16 -13.71
C TYR A 464 -9.32 -28.30 -14.59
N ALA A 465 -9.21 -27.01 -14.32
CA ALA A 465 -8.30 -26.12 -15.04
C ALA A 465 -7.77 -25.01 -14.13
N LEU A 466 -6.49 -24.67 -14.23
CA LEU A 466 -5.91 -23.44 -13.68
C LEU A 466 -5.55 -22.52 -14.84
N ASP A 467 -6.08 -21.31 -14.87
CA ASP A 467 -5.81 -20.29 -15.89
C ASP A 467 -4.52 -19.52 -15.60
N GLN A 468 -3.97 -18.86 -16.63
CA GLN A 468 -2.90 -17.89 -16.42
C GLN A 468 -3.44 -16.69 -15.63
N ASN A 469 -2.71 -16.28 -14.60
CA ASN A 469 -3.02 -15.07 -13.84
C ASN A 469 -3.04 -13.84 -14.76
N TYR A 470 -3.98 -12.93 -14.55
CA TYR A 470 -4.12 -11.71 -15.33
C TYR A 470 -4.32 -10.47 -14.44
N PRO A 471 -3.56 -9.38 -14.66
CA PRO A 471 -2.47 -9.24 -15.63
C PRO A 471 -1.25 -10.14 -15.30
N ASN A 472 -0.37 -10.39 -16.27
CA ASN A 472 0.94 -11.01 -16.09
C ASN A 472 1.89 -10.53 -17.23
N PRO A 473 2.92 -9.70 -16.97
CA PRO A 473 3.36 -9.23 -15.66
C PRO A 473 2.31 -8.36 -14.95
N PHE A 474 2.36 -8.28 -13.63
CA PHE A 474 1.35 -7.57 -12.82
C PHE A 474 1.99 -6.59 -11.84
N ASN A 475 1.24 -5.56 -11.46
CA ASN A 475 1.65 -4.54 -10.50
C ASN A 475 0.46 -3.97 -9.70
N PRO A 476 0.46 -4.06 -8.36
CA PRO A 476 0.90 -5.23 -7.61
C PRO A 476 -0.17 -6.35 -7.66
N THR A 477 -1.26 -6.16 -8.39
CA THR A 477 -2.45 -7.01 -8.31
C THR A 477 -2.65 -7.86 -9.55
N THR A 478 -2.87 -9.16 -9.34
CA THR A 478 -3.22 -10.13 -10.38
C THR A 478 -4.37 -11.02 -9.94
N THR A 479 -5.10 -11.55 -10.91
CA THR A 479 -6.25 -12.43 -10.68
C THR A 479 -5.92 -13.84 -11.14
N VAL A 480 -6.05 -14.82 -10.25
CA VAL A 480 -5.93 -16.25 -10.53
C VAL A 480 -7.32 -16.85 -10.67
N ARG A 481 -7.59 -17.53 -11.79
CA ARG A 481 -8.86 -18.21 -12.08
C ARG A 481 -8.65 -19.70 -12.23
N PHE A 482 -9.61 -20.49 -11.76
CA PHE A 482 -9.61 -21.93 -11.97
C PHE A 482 -11.02 -22.52 -12.01
N ALA A 483 -11.13 -23.73 -12.53
CA ALA A 483 -12.38 -24.45 -12.74
C ALA A 483 -12.37 -25.77 -11.96
N LEU A 484 -13.48 -26.09 -11.30
CA LEU A 484 -13.72 -27.34 -10.58
C LEU A 484 -14.96 -28.05 -11.15
N PRO A 485 -14.85 -29.24 -11.75
CA PRO A 485 -16.00 -29.98 -12.28
C PRO A 485 -16.89 -30.60 -11.19
N GLU A 486 -16.35 -30.75 -9.98
CA GLU A 486 -17.02 -31.27 -8.80
C GLU A 486 -16.49 -30.58 -7.54
N ALA A 487 -17.28 -30.60 -6.46
CA ALA A 487 -16.87 -30.03 -5.18
C ALA A 487 -15.60 -30.73 -4.66
N SER A 488 -14.60 -29.95 -4.29
CA SER A 488 -13.24 -30.45 -3.99
C SER A 488 -12.61 -29.74 -2.80
N ASN A 489 -11.76 -30.45 -2.07
CA ASN A 489 -10.86 -29.80 -1.11
C ASN A 489 -9.69 -29.18 -1.87
N VAL A 490 -9.62 -27.84 -1.87
CA VAL A 490 -8.71 -27.04 -2.66
C VAL A 490 -7.64 -26.40 -1.78
N THR A 491 -6.41 -26.38 -2.28
CA THR A 491 -5.33 -25.52 -1.79
C THR A 491 -4.74 -24.77 -2.97
N LEU A 492 -4.82 -23.44 -2.96
CA LEU A 492 -4.16 -22.56 -3.92
C LEU A 492 -3.10 -21.76 -3.18
N SER A 493 -1.83 -22.10 -3.41
CA SER A 493 -0.69 -21.47 -2.74
C SER A 493 0.22 -20.79 -3.75
N ILE A 494 0.91 -19.75 -3.30
CA ILE A 494 1.90 -18.96 -4.02
C ILE A 494 3.25 -19.19 -3.36
N TYR A 495 4.28 -19.33 -4.17
CA TYR A 495 5.63 -19.63 -3.78
C TYR A 495 6.59 -18.63 -4.43
N ASN A 496 7.64 -18.25 -3.71
CA ASN A 496 8.75 -17.50 -4.30
C ASN A 496 9.63 -18.45 -5.14
N ILE A 497 10.63 -17.88 -5.82
CA ILE A 497 11.56 -18.65 -6.66
C ILE A 497 12.41 -19.66 -5.86
N LEU A 498 12.53 -19.47 -4.54
CA LEU A 498 13.22 -20.41 -3.64
C LEU A 498 12.31 -21.57 -3.20
N GLY A 499 11.07 -21.65 -3.70
CA GLY A 499 10.10 -22.69 -3.36
C GLY A 499 9.46 -22.54 -1.97
N GLN A 500 9.67 -21.40 -1.31
CA GLN A 500 9.03 -21.10 -0.02
C GLN A 500 7.59 -20.66 -0.28
N GLU A 501 6.62 -21.20 0.48
CA GLU A 501 5.23 -20.73 0.42
C GLU A 501 5.18 -19.30 0.95
N VAL A 502 4.78 -18.41 0.06
CA VAL A 502 4.67 -16.97 0.28
C VAL A 502 3.27 -16.63 0.73
N TYR A 503 2.25 -17.16 0.06
CA TYR A 503 0.84 -16.83 0.34
C TYR A 503 -0.08 -18.02 0.08
N ASN A 504 -1.13 -18.16 0.89
CA ASN A 504 -2.20 -19.13 0.63
C ASN A 504 -3.47 -18.38 0.23
N LEU A 505 -3.83 -18.42 -1.06
CA LEU A 505 -5.01 -17.72 -1.57
C LEU A 505 -6.31 -18.36 -1.10
N VAL A 506 -6.34 -19.69 -0.99
CA VAL A 506 -7.48 -20.42 -0.44
C VAL A 506 -7.07 -21.82 0.04
N ARG A 507 -7.62 -22.23 1.19
CA ARG A 507 -7.52 -23.58 1.73
C ARG A 507 -8.87 -24.03 2.28
N GLY A 508 -9.49 -25.03 1.66
CA GLY A 508 -10.74 -25.59 2.13
C GLY A 508 -11.60 -26.20 1.02
N ASN A 509 -12.81 -26.62 1.37
CA ASN A 509 -13.76 -27.18 0.40
C ASN A 509 -14.42 -26.06 -0.42
N LEU A 510 -14.37 -26.18 -1.74
CA LEU A 510 -15.07 -25.32 -2.69
C LEU A 510 -16.05 -26.16 -3.53
N GLU A 511 -17.21 -25.60 -3.86
CA GLU A 511 -18.23 -26.22 -4.71
C GLU A 511 -17.77 -26.30 -6.18
N ALA A 512 -18.45 -27.14 -6.97
CA ALA A 512 -18.24 -27.21 -8.41
C ALA A 512 -18.54 -25.85 -9.08
N GLY A 513 -17.67 -25.39 -9.98
CA GLY A 513 -17.83 -24.09 -10.63
C GLY A 513 -16.51 -23.42 -11.03
N PHE A 514 -16.61 -22.19 -11.53
CA PHE A 514 -15.47 -21.32 -11.80
C PHE A 514 -15.18 -20.46 -10.58
N HIS A 515 -13.92 -20.38 -10.19
CA HIS A 515 -13.45 -19.67 -9.00
C HIS A 515 -12.43 -18.61 -9.38
N THR A 516 -12.45 -17.48 -8.68
CA THR A 516 -11.58 -16.34 -8.94
C THR A 516 -11.01 -15.81 -7.64
N PHE A 517 -9.69 -15.74 -7.54
CA PHE A 517 -8.96 -15.22 -6.40
C PHE A 517 -7.98 -14.14 -6.85
N GLN A 518 -7.84 -13.09 -6.06
CA GLN A 518 -6.93 -11.99 -6.34
C GLN A 518 -5.73 -12.07 -5.43
N TRP A 519 -4.54 -11.83 -5.98
CA TRP A 519 -3.32 -11.68 -5.22
C TRP A 519 -2.72 -10.29 -5.47
N ASN A 520 -2.42 -9.57 -4.41
CA ASN A 520 -1.89 -8.20 -4.42
C ASN A 520 -0.38 -8.16 -4.12
N ALA A 521 0.35 -9.24 -4.45
CA ALA A 521 1.78 -9.36 -4.19
C ALA A 521 2.13 -9.20 -2.69
N THR A 522 1.41 -9.90 -1.82
CA THR A 522 1.72 -9.97 -0.38
C THR A 522 2.08 -11.39 0.06
N ASP A 523 2.82 -11.52 1.15
CA ASP A 523 3.05 -12.79 1.85
C ASP A 523 1.94 -13.04 2.90
N GLN A 524 1.96 -14.21 3.53
CA GLN A 524 0.93 -14.65 4.48
C GLN A 524 0.82 -13.76 5.73
N TYR A 525 1.77 -12.85 5.93
CA TYR A 525 1.78 -11.86 7.00
C TYR A 525 1.32 -10.48 6.51
N GLY A 526 0.87 -10.38 5.26
CA GLY A 526 0.41 -9.15 4.62
C GLY A 526 1.53 -8.25 4.10
N ALA A 527 2.80 -8.66 4.22
CA ALA A 527 3.94 -7.85 3.76
C ALA A 527 4.07 -7.93 2.23
N ARG A 528 4.33 -6.80 1.57
CA ARG A 528 4.55 -6.80 0.12
C ARG A 528 5.78 -7.61 -0.24
N VAL A 529 5.63 -8.50 -1.21
CA VAL A 529 6.72 -9.33 -1.72
C VAL A 529 7.54 -8.53 -2.75
N THR A 530 8.79 -8.90 -2.97
CA THR A 530 9.71 -8.19 -3.88
C THR A 530 9.33 -8.41 -5.34
N SER A 531 9.62 -7.46 -6.24
CA SER A 531 9.51 -7.71 -7.69
C SER A 531 10.28 -8.98 -8.05
N GLY A 532 9.74 -9.78 -8.97
CA GLY A 532 10.35 -11.06 -9.31
C GLY A 532 9.36 -12.12 -9.75
N ILE A 533 9.90 -13.32 -10.00
CA ILE A 533 9.11 -14.48 -10.44
C ILE A 533 8.53 -15.20 -9.23
N TYR A 534 7.23 -15.47 -9.31
CA TYR A 534 6.49 -16.29 -8.37
C TYR A 534 5.82 -17.45 -9.07
N ILE A 535 5.52 -18.49 -8.31
CA ILE A 535 4.88 -19.71 -8.77
C ILE A 535 3.59 -19.88 -7.98
N TYR A 536 2.45 -20.15 -8.62
CA TYR A 536 1.22 -20.54 -7.93
C TYR A 536 0.83 -21.95 -8.31
N ARG A 537 0.40 -22.72 -7.31
CA ARG A 537 0.05 -24.14 -7.42
C ARG A 537 -1.37 -24.35 -6.88
N LEU A 538 -2.23 -24.87 -7.74
CA LEU A 538 -3.55 -25.37 -7.39
C LEU A 538 -3.47 -26.87 -7.12
N GLN A 539 -3.98 -27.30 -5.97
CA GLN A 539 -4.23 -28.70 -5.66
C GLN A 539 -5.72 -28.88 -5.33
N ALA A 540 -6.42 -29.72 -6.09
CA ALA A 540 -7.84 -30.05 -5.90
C ALA A 540 -7.99 -31.58 -5.96
N GLY A 541 -8.10 -32.23 -4.79
CA GLY A 541 -8.06 -33.69 -4.70
C GLY A 541 -6.76 -34.27 -5.29
N ASN A 542 -6.88 -35.05 -6.39
CA ASN A 542 -5.75 -35.62 -7.12
C ASN A 542 -5.19 -34.70 -8.23
N PHE A 543 -5.89 -33.62 -8.56
CA PHE A 543 -5.46 -32.67 -9.58
C PHE A 543 -4.43 -31.70 -8.99
N VAL A 544 -3.30 -31.53 -9.68
CA VAL A 544 -2.26 -30.57 -9.33
C VAL A 544 -1.83 -29.84 -10.60
N GLN A 545 -1.91 -28.51 -10.59
CA GLN A 545 -1.40 -27.69 -11.68
C GLN A 545 -0.65 -26.48 -11.13
N THR A 546 0.44 -26.12 -11.79
CA THR A 546 1.33 -25.03 -11.40
C THR A 546 1.51 -24.06 -12.55
N ARG A 547 1.60 -22.76 -12.26
CA ARG A 547 1.89 -21.71 -13.24
C ARG A 547 2.79 -20.64 -12.64
N LYS A 548 3.47 -19.88 -13.50
CA LYS A 548 4.38 -18.79 -13.13
C LYS A 548 3.72 -17.42 -13.30
N MET A 549 4.13 -16.46 -12.50
CA MET A 549 3.74 -15.05 -12.59
C MET A 549 4.94 -14.14 -12.34
N LEU A 550 4.95 -12.99 -12.99
CA LEU A 550 6.00 -11.98 -12.89
C LEU A 550 5.43 -10.72 -12.26
N LEU A 551 5.88 -10.41 -11.05
CA LEU A 551 5.58 -9.16 -10.38
C LEU A 551 6.58 -8.10 -10.86
N VAL A 552 6.07 -7.01 -11.42
CA VAL A 552 6.85 -5.84 -11.81
C VAL A 552 6.28 -4.68 -11.01
N LYS A 553 7.10 -4.03 -10.18
CA LYS A 553 6.68 -2.83 -9.44
C LYS A 553 6.91 -1.57 -10.24
#